data_AF-A0A7W0F6D9-F1
#
_entry.id   AF-A0A7W0F6D9-F1
#
_cell.length_a   1.000
_cell.length_b   1.000
_cell.length_c   1.000
_cell.angle_alpha   90.00
_cell.angle_beta   90.00
_cell.angle_gamma   90.00
#
_symmetry.space_group_name_H-M   'P 1'
#
loop_
_entity.id
_entity.type
_entity.pdbx_description
1 polymer ?
#
loop_
_entity_poly.entity_id
_entity_poly.type
_entity_poly.pdbx_seq_one_letter_code
_entity_poly.pdbx_strand_id
1 'polypeptide(L)'
;MGKRRVVVTGVGIITPVGIGVEESWKGLIEGRSGIRKLTRFDASAFATQIAGEVEGFNPEDYIEPKEIKKMDRFIHLAIAASDMAVKDSGLKITDSNAESVGVIIGSGMGGLPAIEYYHSVLLEKGPRRITPFFIPMLIINLAGGHVSMKHGAKGPNSAVATACATGSHSIGDAFKIIQRGDADAMIAGGTESVITP
;
A
#
# COMPACT_ATOMS: atom_id res chain seq x y z
N MET A 1 -31.77 -8.46 -9.85
CA MET A 1 -31.32 -7.20 -9.20
C MET A 1 -30.59 -6.35 -10.22
N GLY A 2 -30.85 -5.04 -10.27
CA GLY A 2 -30.12 -4.13 -11.15
C GLY A 2 -28.67 -3.98 -10.71
N LYS A 3 -27.72 -3.91 -11.66
CA LYS A 3 -26.30 -3.65 -11.36
C LYS A 3 -26.14 -2.21 -10.87
N ARG A 4 -25.54 -1.99 -9.69
CA ARG A 4 -25.25 -0.64 -9.19
C ARG A 4 -24.22 0.03 -10.10
N ARG A 5 -24.38 1.34 -10.34
CA ARG A 5 -23.33 2.18 -10.93
C ARG A 5 -22.27 2.42 -9.85
N VAL A 6 -21.01 2.44 -10.25
CA VAL A 6 -19.86 2.68 -9.37
C VAL A 6 -19.10 3.89 -9.91
N VAL A 7 -18.67 4.76 -9.02
CA VAL A 7 -17.91 5.98 -9.34
C VAL A 7 -16.67 6.05 -8.46
N VAL A 8 -15.65 6.80 -8.91
CA VAL A 8 -14.47 7.12 -8.11
C VAL A 8 -14.72 8.46 -7.43
N THR A 9 -14.64 8.51 -6.10
CA THR A 9 -14.92 9.72 -5.31
C THR A 9 -13.70 10.33 -4.67
N GLY A 10 -12.59 9.60 -4.54
CA GLY A 10 -11.33 10.13 -4.02
C GLY A 10 -10.13 9.32 -4.49
N VAL A 11 -8.98 9.97 -4.59
CA VAL A 11 -7.72 9.38 -5.05
C VAL A 11 -6.59 9.74 -4.10
N GLY A 12 -5.68 8.79 -3.89
CA GLY A 12 -4.45 9.00 -3.13
C GLY A 12 -3.33 8.20 -3.77
N ILE A 13 -2.17 8.83 -3.94
CA ILE A 13 -1.07 8.26 -4.70
C ILE A 13 0.27 8.70 -4.13
N ILE A 14 1.22 7.78 -4.10
CA ILE A 14 2.61 8.02 -3.75
C ILE A 14 3.48 7.38 -4.83
N THR A 15 4.30 8.18 -5.49
CA THR A 15 5.06 7.76 -6.67
C THR A 15 6.49 8.31 -6.65
N PRO A 16 7.37 7.81 -7.53
CA PRO A 16 8.70 8.40 -7.72
C PRO A 16 8.69 9.81 -8.32
N VAL A 17 7.56 10.30 -8.83
CA VAL A 17 7.44 11.65 -9.41
C VAL A 17 6.74 12.65 -8.49
N GLY A 18 6.18 12.19 -7.37
CA GLY A 18 5.50 13.03 -6.38
C GLY A 18 4.81 12.23 -5.26
N ILE A 19 4.57 12.90 -4.14
CA ILE A 19 3.76 12.39 -3.02
C ILE A 19 2.45 13.18 -3.01
N GLY A 20 1.33 12.47 -3.05
CA GLY A 20 0.00 13.07 -3.21
C GLY A 20 -0.40 13.26 -4.67
N VAL A 21 -1.70 13.50 -4.87
CA VAL A 21 -2.33 13.58 -6.19
C VAL A 21 -1.82 14.79 -6.97
N GLU A 22 -1.78 15.97 -6.35
CA GLU A 22 -1.39 17.21 -7.02
C GLU A 22 0.05 17.16 -7.55
N GLU A 23 1.01 16.82 -6.68
CA GLU A 23 2.43 16.75 -7.05
C GLU A 23 2.70 15.64 -8.07
N SER A 24 2.09 14.46 -7.89
CA SER A 24 2.25 13.36 -8.85
C SER A 24 1.67 13.74 -10.21
N TRP A 25 0.46 14.33 -10.24
CA TRP A 25 -0.19 14.73 -11.49
C TRP A 25 0.60 15.82 -12.21
N LYS A 26 1.05 16.85 -11.48
CA LYS A 26 1.93 17.89 -12.03
C LYS A 26 3.20 17.29 -12.63
N GLY A 27 3.88 16.40 -11.90
CA GLY A 27 5.08 15.71 -12.39
C GLY A 27 4.83 14.91 -13.68
N LEU A 28 3.68 14.24 -13.79
CA LEU A 28 3.29 13.50 -14.99
C LEU A 28 3.05 14.42 -16.19
N ILE A 29 2.30 15.52 -16.01
CA ILE A 29 2.00 16.48 -17.08
C ILE A 29 3.26 17.22 -17.55
N GLU A 30 4.21 17.50 -16.65
CA GLU A 30 5.50 18.11 -16.97
C GLU A 30 6.49 17.14 -17.64
N GLY A 31 6.18 15.84 -17.71
CA GLY A 31 7.10 14.82 -18.23
C GLY A 31 8.32 14.60 -17.32
N ARG A 32 8.18 14.83 -16.01
CA ARG A 32 9.26 14.64 -15.03
C ARG A 32 9.60 13.15 -14.90
N SER A 33 10.86 12.80 -15.15
CA SER A 33 11.35 11.45 -14.87
C SER A 33 11.50 11.24 -13.36
N GLY A 34 10.88 10.17 -12.83
CA GLY A 34 11.12 9.70 -11.46
C GLY A 34 12.28 8.70 -11.35
N ILE A 35 12.96 8.40 -12.46
CA ILE A 35 14.06 7.42 -12.51
C ILE A 35 15.39 8.14 -12.27
N ARG A 36 16.15 7.63 -11.30
CA ARG A 36 17.46 8.16 -10.89
C ARG A 36 18.38 7.04 -10.43
N LYS A 37 19.66 7.38 -10.17
CA LYS A 37 20.61 6.44 -9.56
C LYS A 37 20.07 5.97 -8.21
N LEU A 38 20.17 4.66 -7.95
CA LEU A 38 19.77 4.06 -6.68
C LEU A 38 20.51 4.71 -5.50
N THR A 39 19.78 5.01 -4.44
CA THR A 39 20.32 5.60 -3.20
C THR A 39 19.97 4.78 -1.97
N ARG A 40 19.01 3.85 -2.06
CA ARG A 40 18.57 3.00 -0.94
C ARG A 40 19.61 1.99 -0.47
N PHE A 41 20.49 1.53 -1.35
CA PHE A 41 21.58 0.61 -1.05
C PHE A 41 22.72 0.76 -2.06
N ASP A 42 23.88 0.16 -1.76
CA ASP A 42 25.01 0.11 -2.70
C ASP A 42 24.72 -0.87 -3.84
N ALA A 43 24.32 -0.30 -4.98
CA ALA A 43 24.05 -1.06 -6.20
C ALA A 43 25.29 -1.26 -7.09
N SER A 44 26.52 -0.96 -6.62
CA SER A 44 27.74 -0.98 -7.47
C SER A 44 28.01 -2.32 -8.14
N ALA A 45 27.65 -3.43 -7.49
CA ALA A 45 27.81 -4.79 -8.01
C ALA A 45 26.65 -5.27 -8.89
N PHE A 46 25.56 -4.50 -9.02
CA PHE A 46 24.36 -4.89 -9.77
C PHE A 46 24.41 -4.41 -11.21
N ALA A 47 23.86 -5.20 -12.12
CA ALA A 47 23.73 -4.83 -13.53
C ALA A 47 22.84 -3.59 -13.74
N THR A 48 21.83 -3.41 -12.87
CA THR A 48 20.93 -2.25 -12.88
C THR A 48 21.22 -1.37 -11.66
N GLN A 49 21.52 -0.10 -11.90
CA GLN A 49 21.90 0.88 -10.86
C GLN A 49 20.95 2.08 -10.76
N ILE A 50 19.79 1.99 -11.41
CA ILE A 50 18.77 3.04 -11.45
C ILE A 50 17.41 2.47 -11.01
N ALA A 51 16.58 3.30 -10.38
CA ALA A 51 15.21 2.95 -10.04
C ALA A 51 14.32 4.18 -9.84
N GLY A 52 13.01 3.95 -9.81
CA GLY A 52 12.02 4.91 -9.36
C GLY A 52 11.80 4.79 -7.86
N GLU A 53 12.63 5.45 -7.07
CA GLU A 53 12.52 5.48 -5.61
C GLU A 53 11.62 6.65 -5.17
N VAL A 54 10.71 6.41 -4.21
CA VAL A 54 9.92 7.49 -3.58
C VAL A 54 10.82 8.33 -2.65
N GLU A 55 11.06 9.60 -3.00
CA GLU A 55 11.79 10.59 -2.18
C GLU A 55 10.89 11.28 -1.17
N GLY A 56 11.46 11.72 -0.04
CA GLY A 56 10.77 12.62 0.90
C GLY A 56 9.60 12.02 1.67
N PHE A 57 9.28 10.73 1.48
CA PHE A 57 8.20 10.08 2.21
C PHE A 57 8.58 9.85 3.68
N ASN A 58 7.81 10.48 4.58
CA ASN A 58 7.91 10.28 6.03
C ASN A 58 6.70 9.47 6.54
N PRO A 59 6.89 8.23 7.05
CA PRO A 59 5.80 7.43 7.59
C PRO A 59 5.19 8.00 8.88
N GLU A 60 5.93 8.82 9.64
CA GLU A 60 5.44 9.42 10.90
C GLU A 60 4.29 10.41 10.69
N ASP A 61 4.13 10.94 9.48
CA ASP A 61 3.01 11.81 9.12
C ASP A 61 1.66 11.05 9.09
N TYR A 62 1.70 9.71 9.05
CA TYR A 62 0.53 8.85 8.85
C TYR A 62 0.39 7.73 9.88
N ILE A 63 1.47 7.39 10.59
CA ILE A 63 1.56 6.20 11.44
C ILE A 63 2.26 6.59 12.74
N GLU A 64 1.68 6.18 13.86
CA GLU A 64 2.29 6.32 15.18
C GLU A 64 3.72 5.74 15.20
N PRO A 65 4.75 6.47 15.67
CA PRO A 65 6.15 6.04 15.58
C PRO A 65 6.46 4.63 16.11
N LYS A 66 5.73 4.21 17.15
CA LYS A 66 5.85 2.87 17.76
C LYS A 66 5.34 1.73 16.85
N GLU A 67 4.44 2.03 15.93
CA GLU A 67 3.85 1.04 15.01
C GLU A 67 4.64 0.92 13.71
N ILE A 68 5.36 1.96 13.29
CA ILE A 68 6.17 1.97 12.05
C ILE A 68 7.14 0.79 12.01
N LYS A 69 7.84 0.53 13.12
CA LYS A 69 8.82 -0.57 13.25
C LYS A 69 8.21 -1.97 13.25
N LYS A 70 6.88 -2.10 13.18
CA LYS A 70 6.16 -3.38 13.13
C LYS A 70 5.62 -3.70 11.73
N MET A 71 5.89 -2.83 10.76
CA MET A 71 5.37 -2.91 9.40
C MET A 71 6.52 -2.76 8.39
N ASP A 72 6.43 -3.43 7.26
CA ASP A 72 7.31 -3.17 6.13
C ASP A 72 6.85 -1.91 5.37
N ARG A 73 7.74 -1.33 4.56
CA ARG A 73 7.52 -0.07 3.84
C ARG A 73 6.33 -0.12 2.88
N PHE A 74 6.02 -1.27 2.27
CA PHE A 74 4.84 -1.35 1.39
C PHE A 74 3.53 -1.06 2.15
N ILE A 75 3.44 -1.45 3.44
CA ILE A 75 2.30 -1.15 4.30
C ILE A 75 2.26 0.35 4.62
N HIS A 76 3.43 0.97 4.87
CA HIS A 76 3.49 2.41 5.14
C HIS A 76 2.92 3.22 3.97
N LEU A 77 3.33 2.86 2.75
CA LEU A 77 2.85 3.48 1.52
C LEU A 77 1.33 3.29 1.34
N ALA A 78 0.82 2.08 1.61
CA ALA A 78 -0.61 1.78 1.52
C ALA A 78 -1.45 2.63 2.48
N ILE A 79 -1.00 2.74 3.74
CA ILE A 79 -1.68 3.54 4.76
C ILE A 79 -1.74 5.01 4.33
N ALA A 80 -0.60 5.57 3.92
CA ALA A 80 -0.52 6.97 3.55
C ALA A 80 -1.35 7.30 2.30
N ALA A 81 -1.24 6.49 1.24
CA ALA A 81 -2.05 6.68 0.03
C ALA A 81 -3.55 6.49 0.29
N SER A 82 -3.93 5.54 1.16
CA SER A 82 -5.34 5.36 1.54
C SER A 82 -5.87 6.53 2.35
N ASP A 83 -5.08 7.09 3.26
CA ASP A 83 -5.45 8.26 4.05
C ASP A 83 -5.72 9.48 3.16
N MET A 84 -4.87 9.69 2.15
CA MET A 84 -5.09 10.70 1.10
C MET A 84 -6.40 10.46 0.36
N ALA A 85 -6.66 9.23 -0.10
CA ALA A 85 -7.86 8.89 -0.87
C ALA A 85 -9.15 9.06 -0.06
N VAL A 86 -9.15 8.61 1.20
CA VAL A 86 -10.30 8.78 2.11
C VAL A 86 -10.55 10.25 2.37
N LYS A 87 -9.49 11.05 2.62
CA LYS A 87 -9.60 12.49 2.82
C LYS A 87 -10.14 13.21 1.58
N ASP A 88 -9.61 12.91 0.41
CA ASP A 88 -10.03 13.47 -0.88
C ASP A 88 -11.52 13.18 -1.17
N SER A 89 -11.98 11.97 -0.84
CA SER A 89 -13.39 11.59 -1.02
C SER A 89 -14.38 12.32 -0.12
N GLY A 90 -13.92 12.92 0.98
CA GLY A 90 -14.78 13.47 2.02
C GLY A 90 -15.59 12.43 2.81
N LEU A 91 -15.45 11.13 2.52
CA LEU A 91 -16.19 10.05 3.18
C LEU A 91 -15.86 10.01 4.67
N LYS A 92 -16.90 10.03 5.51
CA LYS A 92 -16.79 9.77 6.95
C LYS A 92 -17.25 8.35 7.23
N ILE A 93 -16.34 7.54 7.75
CA ILE A 93 -16.64 6.17 8.17
C ILE A 93 -17.02 6.23 9.65
N THR A 94 -18.23 5.80 9.95
CA THR A 94 -18.85 5.85 11.28
C THR A 94 -19.48 4.49 11.59
N ASP A 95 -19.90 4.26 12.83
CA ASP A 95 -20.56 2.99 13.19
C ASP A 95 -21.80 2.69 12.35
N SER A 96 -22.48 3.70 11.81
CA SER A 96 -23.66 3.53 10.96
C SER A 96 -23.39 3.04 9.54
N ASN A 97 -22.16 3.16 9.03
CA ASN A 97 -21.80 2.73 7.67
C ASN A 97 -20.56 1.83 7.60
N ALA A 98 -19.84 1.62 8.70
CA ALA A 98 -18.58 0.88 8.74
C ALA A 98 -18.67 -0.52 8.11
N GLU A 99 -19.76 -1.25 8.33
CA GLU A 99 -19.98 -2.60 7.78
C GLU A 99 -20.21 -2.61 6.26
N SER A 100 -20.59 -1.47 5.68
CA SER A 100 -20.74 -1.28 4.24
C SER A 100 -19.49 -0.70 3.56
N VAL A 101 -18.43 -0.41 4.30
CA VAL A 101 -17.17 0.12 3.75
C VAL A 101 -16.09 -0.95 3.85
N GLY A 102 -15.60 -1.41 2.70
CA GLY A 102 -14.56 -2.44 2.62
C GLY A 102 -13.19 -1.91 2.18
N VAL A 103 -12.20 -2.81 2.18
CA VAL A 103 -10.82 -2.52 1.77
C VAL A 103 -10.29 -3.66 0.89
N ILE A 104 -9.80 -3.35 -0.30
CA ILE A 104 -9.03 -4.30 -1.13
C ILE A 104 -7.75 -3.63 -1.62
N ILE A 105 -6.66 -3.92 -0.92
CA ILE A 105 -5.34 -3.42 -1.28
C ILE A 105 -4.43 -4.62 -1.49
N GLY A 106 -3.88 -4.71 -2.69
CA GLY A 106 -2.96 -5.77 -3.07
C GLY A 106 -1.50 -5.33 -3.04
N SER A 107 -0.61 -6.31 -3.07
CA SER A 107 0.83 -6.15 -3.34
C SER A 107 1.31 -7.38 -4.11
N GLY A 108 2.31 -7.20 -4.97
CA GLY A 108 2.86 -8.31 -5.75
C GLY A 108 3.76 -9.21 -4.91
N MET A 109 4.66 -8.60 -4.12
CA MET A 109 5.66 -9.33 -3.34
C MET A 109 5.62 -9.06 -1.83
N GLY A 110 4.87 -8.06 -1.37
CA GLY A 110 4.72 -7.75 0.05
C GLY A 110 6.03 -7.28 0.69
N GLY A 111 6.30 -7.75 1.91
CA GLY A 111 7.45 -7.33 2.71
C GLY A 111 8.77 -8.02 2.33
N LEU A 112 9.18 -7.92 1.06
CA LEU A 112 10.43 -8.53 0.58
C LEU A 112 11.68 -8.05 1.35
N PRO A 113 11.86 -6.74 1.66
CA PRO A 113 13.00 -6.29 2.47
C PRO A 113 13.04 -6.91 3.87
N ALA A 114 11.87 -7.10 4.49
CA ALA A 114 11.76 -7.78 5.78
C ALA A 114 12.12 -9.27 5.68
N ILE A 115 11.74 -9.96 4.59
CA ILE A 115 12.14 -11.35 4.33
C ILE A 115 13.66 -11.47 4.27
N GLU A 116 14.31 -10.64 3.46
CA GLU A 116 15.77 -10.65 3.30
C GLU A 116 16.49 -10.39 4.62
N TYR A 117 16.11 -9.33 5.32
CA TYR A 117 16.72 -8.97 6.61
C TYR A 117 16.58 -10.12 7.63
N TYR A 118 15.37 -10.65 7.81
CA TYR A 118 15.14 -11.68 8.81
C TYR A 118 15.65 -13.07 8.39
N HIS A 119 15.84 -13.32 7.10
CA HIS A 119 16.58 -14.49 6.64
C HIS A 119 18.04 -14.44 7.09
N SER A 120 18.73 -13.31 6.92
CA SER A 120 20.11 -13.15 7.43
C SER A 120 20.16 -13.25 8.95
N VAL A 121 19.22 -12.62 9.68
CA VAL A 121 19.12 -12.75 11.14
C VAL A 121 18.95 -14.21 11.57
N LEU A 122 18.14 -14.99 10.86
CA LEU A 122 17.95 -16.42 11.13
C LEU A 122 19.27 -17.19 10.99
N LEU A 123 19.99 -16.99 9.88
CA LEU A 123 21.23 -17.70 9.59
C LEU A 123 22.35 -17.34 10.56
N GLU A 124 22.48 -16.06 10.90
CA GLU A 124 23.58 -15.55 11.74
C GLU A 124 23.32 -15.71 13.24
N LYS A 125 22.07 -15.54 13.68
CA LYS A 125 21.74 -15.37 15.10
C LYS A 125 20.68 -16.36 15.62
N GLY A 126 20.13 -17.18 14.73
CA GLY A 126 19.17 -18.22 15.06
C GLY A 126 17.72 -17.72 15.25
N PRO A 127 16.76 -18.66 15.32
CA PRO A 127 15.33 -18.36 15.22
C PRO A 127 14.78 -17.52 16.38
N ARG A 128 15.42 -17.55 17.56
CA ARG A 128 15.00 -16.74 18.72
C ARG A 128 15.17 -15.23 18.52
N ARG A 129 15.87 -14.80 17.47
CA ARG A 129 16.09 -13.38 17.16
C ARG A 129 15.12 -12.81 16.13
N ILE A 130 14.21 -13.64 15.60
CA ILE A 130 13.13 -13.20 14.72
C ILE A 130 12.10 -12.43 15.54
N THR A 131 11.71 -11.25 15.07
CA THR A 131 10.71 -10.43 15.76
C THR A 131 9.33 -11.10 15.70
N PRO A 132 8.49 -11.00 16.75
CA PRO A 132 7.11 -11.48 16.68
C PRO A 132 6.28 -10.75 15.61
N PHE A 133 6.72 -9.57 15.18
CA PHE A 133 6.10 -8.80 14.09
C PHE A 133 6.54 -9.26 12.70
N PHE A 134 7.36 -10.31 12.57
CA PHE A 134 7.92 -10.72 11.29
C PHE A 134 6.79 -11.02 10.32
N ILE A 135 5.91 -11.97 10.64
CA ILE A 135 4.76 -12.32 9.80
C ILE A 135 3.87 -11.10 9.52
N PRO A 136 3.52 -10.27 10.52
CA PRO A 136 2.80 -9.02 10.26
C PRO A 136 3.46 -8.05 9.26
N MET A 137 4.78 -8.06 9.15
CA MET A 137 5.49 -7.23 8.18
C MET A 137 5.41 -7.76 6.74
N LEU A 138 5.17 -9.06 6.53
CA LEU A 138 5.34 -9.67 5.19
C LEU A 138 4.04 -9.80 4.42
N ILE A 139 3.00 -10.28 5.11
CA ILE A 139 1.83 -10.83 4.44
C ILE A 139 1.02 -9.69 3.80
N ILE A 140 0.77 -9.85 2.50
CA ILE A 140 0.24 -8.80 1.62
C ILE A 140 -1.09 -8.23 2.13
N ASN A 141 -1.92 -9.07 2.75
CA ASN A 141 -3.22 -8.67 3.28
C ASN A 141 -3.15 -7.65 4.42
N LEU A 142 -1.99 -7.45 5.05
CA LEU A 142 -1.87 -6.44 6.10
C LEU A 142 -1.76 -5.01 5.59
N ALA A 143 -1.49 -4.79 4.30
CA ALA A 143 -1.72 -3.47 3.72
C ALA A 143 -3.20 -3.06 3.87
N GLY A 144 -4.13 -3.92 3.42
CA GLY A 144 -5.57 -3.71 3.59
C GLY A 144 -6.03 -3.80 5.05
N GLY A 145 -5.44 -4.71 5.83
CA GLY A 145 -5.72 -4.88 7.26
C GLY A 145 -5.44 -3.61 8.08
N HIS A 146 -4.26 -3.00 7.91
CA HIS A 146 -3.92 -1.76 8.62
C HIS A 146 -4.77 -0.57 8.18
N VAL A 147 -5.10 -0.47 6.89
CA VAL A 147 -6.01 0.57 6.37
C VAL A 147 -7.43 0.40 6.95
N SER A 148 -7.93 -0.84 7.00
CA SER A 148 -9.22 -1.16 7.63
C SER A 148 -9.24 -0.76 9.12
N MET A 149 -8.21 -1.14 9.89
CA MET A 149 -8.10 -0.77 11.31
C MET A 149 -8.00 0.74 11.51
N LYS A 150 -7.24 1.45 10.67
CA LYS A 150 -7.05 2.90 10.78
C LYS A 150 -8.34 3.68 10.53
N HIS A 151 -9.13 3.26 9.53
CA HIS A 151 -10.32 3.99 9.10
C HIS A 151 -11.65 3.43 9.65
N GLY A 152 -11.61 2.31 10.38
CA GLY A 152 -12.82 1.67 10.90
C GLY A 152 -13.69 1.01 9.83
N ALA A 153 -13.12 0.68 8.67
CA ALA A 153 -13.82 -0.01 7.58
C ALA A 153 -13.98 -1.51 7.90
N LYS A 154 -15.23 -1.95 8.11
CA LYS A 154 -15.59 -3.30 8.61
C LYS A 154 -16.26 -4.19 7.54
N GLY A 155 -16.46 -3.68 6.34
CA GLY A 155 -16.98 -4.44 5.21
C GLY A 155 -15.95 -5.43 4.63
N PRO A 156 -16.15 -5.90 3.38
CA PRO A 156 -15.26 -6.87 2.75
C PRO A 156 -13.78 -6.43 2.80
N ASN A 157 -12.93 -7.27 3.40
CA ASN A 157 -11.50 -7.03 3.51
C ASN A 157 -10.73 -8.19 2.87
N SER A 158 -9.98 -7.91 1.81
CA SER A 158 -9.20 -8.91 1.09
C SER A 158 -7.96 -8.27 0.45
N ALA A 159 -7.08 -9.10 -0.10
CA ALA A 159 -5.92 -8.65 -0.85
C ALA A 159 -5.65 -9.55 -2.03
N VAL A 160 -5.36 -8.91 -3.17
CA VAL A 160 -5.04 -9.59 -4.42
C VAL A 160 -3.52 -9.62 -4.57
N ALA A 161 -2.99 -10.71 -5.13
CA ALA A 161 -1.58 -10.84 -5.49
C ALA A 161 -1.49 -11.48 -6.88
N THR A 162 -1.35 -10.64 -7.90
CA THR A 162 -1.30 -11.03 -9.33
C THR A 162 -0.18 -10.30 -10.07
N ALA A 163 0.97 -10.18 -9.41
CA ALA A 163 2.16 -9.49 -9.90
C ALA A 163 1.81 -8.06 -10.39
N CYS A 164 2.18 -7.71 -11.62
CA CYS A 164 1.99 -6.38 -12.20
C CYS A 164 0.51 -5.96 -12.29
N ALA A 165 -0.42 -6.93 -12.37
CA ALA A 165 -1.85 -6.66 -12.47
C ALA A 165 -2.52 -6.44 -11.10
N THR A 166 -1.77 -6.56 -9.99
CA THR A 166 -2.33 -6.56 -8.64
C THR A 166 -3.18 -5.34 -8.32
N GLY A 167 -2.68 -4.13 -8.57
CA GLY A 167 -3.47 -2.91 -8.32
C GLY A 167 -4.74 -2.85 -9.15
N SER A 168 -4.67 -3.23 -10.44
CA SER A 168 -5.82 -3.24 -11.34
C SER A 168 -6.86 -4.28 -10.96
N HIS A 169 -6.45 -5.49 -10.59
CA HIS A 169 -7.37 -6.54 -10.13
C HIS A 169 -8.01 -6.17 -8.79
N SER A 170 -7.26 -5.62 -7.83
CA SER A 170 -7.82 -5.10 -6.58
C SER A 170 -8.95 -4.10 -6.81
N ILE A 171 -8.74 -3.13 -7.71
CA ILE A 171 -9.76 -2.13 -8.08
C ILE A 171 -10.95 -2.81 -8.80
N GLY A 172 -10.69 -3.76 -9.69
CA GLY A 172 -11.72 -4.52 -10.40
C GLY A 172 -12.61 -5.35 -9.47
N ASP A 173 -12.01 -6.04 -8.50
CA ASP A 173 -12.72 -6.84 -7.51
C ASP A 173 -13.56 -5.97 -6.57
N ALA A 174 -12.99 -4.84 -6.12
CA ALA A 174 -13.72 -3.83 -5.34
C ALA A 174 -14.90 -3.24 -6.12
N PHE A 175 -14.71 -2.93 -7.40
CA PHE A 175 -15.79 -2.51 -8.30
C PHE A 175 -16.91 -3.56 -8.35
N LYS A 176 -16.57 -4.85 -8.45
CA LYS A 176 -17.56 -5.94 -8.47
C LYS A 176 -18.30 -6.11 -7.15
N ILE A 177 -17.65 -5.86 -6.02
CA ILE A 177 -18.29 -5.87 -4.69
C ILE A 177 -19.38 -4.80 -4.61
N ILE A 178 -19.06 -3.56 -4.99
CA ILE A 178 -20.04 -2.46 -4.99
C ILE A 178 -21.14 -2.74 -6.03
N GLN A 179 -20.78 -3.17 -7.24
CA GLN A 179 -21.73 -3.42 -8.33
C GLN A 179 -22.82 -4.44 -7.95
N ARG A 180 -22.47 -5.47 -7.16
CA ARG A 180 -23.41 -6.51 -6.70
C ARG A 180 -24.09 -6.21 -5.36
N GLY A 181 -23.65 -5.15 -4.68
CA GLY A 181 -24.31 -4.62 -3.48
C GLY A 181 -23.80 -5.16 -2.15
N ASP A 182 -22.61 -5.75 -2.14
CA ASP A 182 -21.97 -6.29 -0.92
C ASP A 182 -21.20 -5.21 -0.12
N ALA A 183 -21.04 -4.02 -0.70
CA ALA A 183 -20.50 -2.82 -0.04
C ALA A 183 -21.07 -1.57 -0.71
N ASP A 184 -21.09 -0.46 0.02
CA ASP A 184 -21.46 0.86 -0.49
C ASP A 184 -20.24 1.70 -0.88
N ALA A 185 -19.08 1.44 -0.25
CA ALA A 185 -17.79 2.04 -0.62
C ALA A 185 -16.63 1.05 -0.44
N MET A 186 -15.57 1.23 -1.22
CA MET A 186 -14.35 0.43 -1.12
C MET A 186 -13.12 1.32 -1.19
N ILE A 187 -12.19 1.13 -0.25
CA ILE A 187 -10.82 1.64 -0.38
C ILE A 187 -10.03 0.59 -1.16
N ALA A 188 -9.62 0.91 -2.39
CA ALA A 188 -9.02 -0.09 -3.28
C ALA A 188 -7.78 0.41 -4.04
N GLY A 189 -6.80 -0.48 -4.23
CA GLY A 189 -5.58 -0.15 -4.96
C GLY A 189 -4.48 -1.19 -4.84
N GLY A 190 -3.24 -0.74 -5.02
CA GLY A 190 -2.05 -1.57 -4.87
C GLY A 190 -0.89 -0.79 -4.24
N THR A 191 0.04 -1.52 -3.65
CA THR A 191 1.27 -0.96 -3.06
C THR A 191 2.45 -1.90 -3.29
N GLU A 192 3.66 -1.35 -3.36
CA GLU A 192 4.87 -2.15 -3.48
C GLU A 192 6.10 -1.40 -2.95
N SER A 193 7.09 -2.13 -2.41
CA SER A 193 8.36 -1.55 -1.95
C SER A 193 9.53 -2.53 -2.11
N VAL A 194 9.74 -3.02 -3.32
CA VAL A 194 10.68 -4.12 -3.63
C VAL A 194 12.05 -3.64 -4.16
N ILE A 195 12.39 -2.37 -3.94
CA ILE A 195 13.75 -1.87 -4.22
C ILE A 195 14.63 -2.24 -3.03
N THR A 196 15.31 -3.38 -3.15
CA THR A 196 16.12 -4.03 -2.12
C THR A 196 17.31 -4.77 -2.77
N PRO A 197 18.44 -5.00 -2.05
CA PRO A 197 19.63 -5.69 -2.58
C PRO A 197 19.40 -7.13 -3.02
#